data_AF-F6UYB4-F1
#
_entry.id   AF-F6UYB4-F1
#
_cell.length_a   1.000
_cell.length_b   1.000
_cell.length_c   1.000
_cell.angle_alpha   90.00
_cell.angle_beta   90.00
_cell.angle_gamma   90.00
#
_symmetry.space_group_name_H-M   'P 1'
#
loop_
_entity.id
_entity.type
_entity.pdbx_description
1 polymer ?
#
loop_
_entity_poly.entity_id
_entity_poly.type
_entity_poly.pdbx_seq_one_letter_code
_entity_poly.pdbx_strand_id
1 'polypeptide(L)'
;MWKAKNKARNQTQDMRAPQTVVDNAERQPVMAKTMAVLPAKSAASATSGKINDHRMQRYFRIPFIRPSDVGQDPNLMKKGWWYAHFDGHFIVRQMELHPDKVPLLLVAGKDDMQICELSLEDTGLTRKKGAEVLPREFEQVWNANRGREYLLAAINTKQARPSYATAALQAAR
;
A
#
# COMPACT_ATOMS: atom_id res chain seq x y z
N MET A 1 -24.61 8.72 -36.97
CA MET A 1 -23.50 8.94 -37.93
C MET A 1 -23.43 10.43 -38.23
N TRP A 2 -22.46 11.15 -37.66
CA TRP A 2 -22.21 12.56 -38.00
C TRP A 2 -20.73 12.69 -38.36
N LYS A 3 -20.46 12.89 -39.65
CA LYS A 3 -19.14 13.26 -40.17
C LYS A 3 -19.14 14.78 -40.31
N ALA A 4 -18.23 15.46 -39.61
CA ALA A 4 -17.79 16.79 -39.99
C ALA A 4 -16.26 16.78 -40.03
N LYS A 5 -15.74 16.93 -41.24
CA LYS A 5 -14.34 16.96 -41.62
C LYS A 5 -13.99 18.45 -41.72
N ASN A 6 -12.99 18.93 -40.98
CA ASN A 6 -12.33 20.18 -41.32
C ASN A 6 -10.82 20.06 -41.24
N LYS A 7 -10.21 20.56 -42.31
CA LYS A 7 -8.84 20.36 -42.76
C LYS A 7 -7.98 21.54 -42.28
N ALA A 8 -6.73 21.20 -41.94
CA ALA A 8 -5.63 21.99 -41.42
C ALA A 8 -5.47 23.46 -41.86
N ARG A 9 -4.88 24.27 -40.97
CA ARG A 9 -3.94 25.32 -41.36
C ARG A 9 -2.87 25.54 -40.28
N ASN A 10 -1.61 25.38 -40.69
CA ASN A 10 -0.40 25.58 -39.90
C ASN A 10 0.03 27.06 -40.02
N GLN A 11 0.23 27.75 -38.90
CA GLN A 11 1.06 28.96 -38.85
C GLN A 11 1.60 29.18 -37.43
N THR A 12 2.91 29.03 -37.34
CA THR A 12 3.83 29.47 -36.29
C THR A 12 3.61 30.92 -35.86
N GLN A 13 3.35 31.17 -34.57
CA GLN A 13 3.97 32.23 -33.75
C GLN A 13 3.41 32.22 -32.31
N ASP A 14 4.32 32.15 -31.34
CA ASP A 14 4.24 32.66 -29.97
C ASP A 14 3.04 32.28 -29.08
N MET A 15 3.02 31.03 -28.60
CA MET A 15 2.28 30.67 -27.39
C MET A 15 3.14 30.96 -26.14
N ARG A 16 3.27 32.24 -25.78
CA ARG A 16 3.85 32.64 -24.49
C ARG A 16 2.85 32.26 -23.39
N ALA A 17 3.32 31.52 -22.38
CA ALA A 17 2.51 31.20 -21.20
C ALA A 17 1.98 32.49 -20.53
N PRO A 18 0.77 32.47 -19.95
CA PRO A 18 0.19 33.65 -19.30
C PRO A 18 1.13 34.23 -18.23
N GLN A 19 1.15 35.56 -18.11
CA GLN A 19 2.08 36.32 -17.24
C GLN A 19 2.05 35.92 -15.76
N THR A 20 1.02 35.22 -15.30
CA THR A 20 0.91 34.72 -13.93
C THR A 20 1.87 33.55 -13.62
N VAL A 21 2.45 32.91 -14.64
CA VAL A 21 3.36 31.76 -14.48
C VAL A 21 4.84 32.19 -14.40
N VAL A 22 5.20 33.38 -14.89
CA VAL A 22 6.60 33.86 -14.91
C VAL A 22 7.01 34.55 -13.59
N ASP A 23 6.11 35.25 -12.91
CA ASP A 23 6.46 36.02 -11.70
C ASP A 23 6.69 35.15 -10.44
N ASN A 24 6.16 33.91 -10.41
CA ASN A 24 6.33 33.03 -9.26
C ASN A 24 7.68 32.27 -9.26
N ALA A 25 8.46 32.38 -10.34
CA ALA A 25 9.77 31.76 -10.48
C ALA A 25 10.93 32.66 -9.98
N GLU A 26 10.70 33.95 -9.75
CA GLU A 26 11.76 34.93 -9.47
C GLU A 26 11.93 35.27 -7.97
N ARG A 27 11.24 34.56 -7.06
CA ARG A 27 11.32 34.82 -5.60
C ARG A 27 11.97 33.74 -4.75
N GLN A 28 12.70 32.79 -5.34
CA GLN A 28 13.51 31.86 -4.55
C GLN A 28 15.01 32.17 -4.68
N PRO A 29 15.68 32.58 -3.59
CA PRO A 29 17.12 32.79 -3.62
C PRO A 29 17.83 31.44 -3.76
N VAL A 30 18.64 31.35 -4.82
CA VAL A 30 19.57 30.28 -5.11
C VAL A 30 20.71 30.24 -4.07
N MET A 31 20.87 29.13 -3.37
CA MET A 31 22.16 28.75 -2.79
C MET A 31 22.52 27.31 -3.18
N ALA A 32 23.76 27.18 -3.63
CA ALA A 32 24.26 26.08 -4.43
C ALA A 32 24.65 24.84 -3.61
N LYS A 33 24.25 23.68 -4.12
CA LYS A 33 25.05 22.45 -4.33
C LYS A 33 26.21 22.16 -3.37
N THR A 34 25.96 21.26 -2.41
CA THR A 34 26.92 20.20 -2.04
C THR A 34 26.16 18.89 -1.83
N MET A 35 26.58 17.85 -2.55
CA MET A 35 26.07 16.50 -2.36
C MET A 35 26.66 15.94 -1.06
N ALA A 36 25.83 15.74 -0.06
CA ALA A 36 26.16 14.98 1.14
C ALA A 36 25.13 13.86 1.30
N VAL A 37 25.66 12.63 1.33
CA VAL A 37 24.98 11.38 1.65
C VAL A 37 24.12 11.56 2.89
N LEU A 38 22.81 11.29 2.78
CA LEU A 38 21.91 11.26 3.93
C LEU A 38 22.27 10.03 4.80
N PRO A 39 22.63 10.21 6.08
CA PRO A 39 22.80 9.08 6.98
C PRO A 39 21.42 8.56 7.40
N ALA A 40 21.19 7.27 7.22
CA ALA A 40 20.08 6.56 7.85
C ALA A 40 20.25 6.62 9.39
N LYS A 41 19.61 7.60 10.03
CA LYS A 41 19.58 7.70 11.49
C LYS A 41 18.48 6.78 12.03
N SER A 42 18.94 5.63 12.52
CA SER A 42 18.26 4.82 13.53
C SER A 42 17.83 5.72 14.69
N ALA A 43 16.53 5.82 14.94
CA ALA A 43 16.00 6.48 16.14
C ALA A 43 15.22 5.46 16.97
N ALA A 44 15.97 4.70 17.77
CA ALA A 44 15.44 4.20 19.03
C ALA A 44 15.51 5.37 20.03
N SER A 45 14.37 5.93 20.41
CA SER A 45 14.28 6.81 21.57
C SER A 45 12.99 6.48 22.33
N ALA A 46 13.19 5.86 23.49
CA ALA A 46 12.18 5.65 24.50
C ALA A 46 12.21 6.85 25.45
N THR A 47 11.26 7.78 25.36
CA THR A 47 10.89 8.72 26.45
C THR A 47 9.51 9.35 26.16
N SER A 48 8.56 9.17 27.10
CA SER A 48 7.29 9.89 27.32
C SER A 48 6.20 10.00 26.23
N GLY A 49 5.12 9.23 26.42
CA GLY A 49 3.77 9.80 26.54
C GLY A 49 2.97 10.17 25.28
N LYS A 50 3.52 10.01 24.08
CA LYS A 50 2.74 9.96 22.82
C LYS A 50 3.20 8.74 22.05
N ILE A 51 2.34 7.73 21.93
CA ILE A 51 2.66 6.50 21.19
C ILE A 51 3.10 6.94 19.79
N ASN A 52 4.31 6.58 19.39
CA ASN A 52 4.83 6.78 18.04
C ASN A 52 3.96 5.96 17.07
N ASP A 53 2.82 6.52 16.67
CA ASP A 53 1.82 5.93 15.76
C ASP A 53 2.45 5.59 14.39
N HIS A 54 3.58 6.21 14.07
CA HIS A 54 4.33 6.00 12.84
C HIS A 54 4.73 4.55 12.56
N ARG A 55 4.74 3.65 13.56
CA ARG A 55 5.04 2.21 13.37
C ARG A 55 4.15 1.28 14.17
N MET A 56 2.91 1.67 14.46
CA MET A 56 1.98 0.76 15.14
C MET A 56 1.61 -0.41 14.21
N GLN A 57 1.72 -1.64 14.71
CA GLN A 57 1.34 -2.83 13.93
C GLN A 57 -0.15 -3.11 14.11
N ARG A 58 -0.92 -3.06 13.02
CA ARG A 58 -2.36 -3.30 13.04
C ARG A 58 -2.78 -4.29 11.98
N TYR A 59 -3.77 -5.10 12.29
CA TYR A 59 -4.17 -6.23 11.48
C TYR A 59 -5.68 -6.19 11.28
N PHE A 60 -6.12 -6.39 10.05
CA PHE A 60 -7.54 -6.33 9.71
C PHE A 60 -7.96 -7.51 8.84
N ARG A 61 -9.24 -7.89 8.93
CA ARG A 61 -9.92 -8.80 8.00
C ARG A 61 -11.27 -8.26 7.59
N ILE A 62 -11.60 -8.34 6.30
CA ILE A 62 -12.88 -7.95 5.74
C ILE A 62 -13.43 -9.08 4.87
N PRO A 63 -14.68 -9.54 5.08
CA PRO A 63 -15.32 -10.46 4.14
C PRO A 63 -15.74 -9.70 2.87
N PHE A 64 -15.64 -10.36 1.71
CA PHE A 64 -16.18 -9.85 0.45
C PHE A 64 -16.99 -10.93 -0.27
N ILE A 65 -17.89 -10.50 -1.15
CA ILE A 65 -18.69 -11.38 -2.02
C ILE A 65 -18.05 -11.31 -3.42
N ARG A 66 -17.88 -12.45 -4.08
CA ARG A 66 -17.38 -12.44 -5.45
C ARG A 66 -18.47 -11.87 -6.37
N PRO A 67 -18.11 -11.08 -7.40
CA PRO A 67 -19.08 -10.62 -8.39
C PRO A 67 -19.90 -11.77 -9.01
N SER A 68 -19.29 -12.93 -9.25
CA SER A 68 -19.95 -14.12 -9.79
C SER A 68 -20.99 -14.75 -8.87
N ASP A 69 -20.90 -14.47 -7.56
CA ASP A 69 -21.85 -15.02 -6.58
C ASP A 69 -22.97 -14.02 -6.24
N VAL A 70 -22.93 -12.80 -6.80
CA VAL A 70 -23.97 -11.78 -6.58
C VAL A 70 -25.30 -12.27 -7.13
N GLY A 71 -26.32 -12.30 -6.28
CA GLY A 71 -27.67 -12.79 -6.63
C GLY A 71 -27.90 -14.28 -6.41
N GLN A 72 -26.89 -15.03 -5.97
CA GLN A 72 -27.13 -16.38 -5.45
C GLN A 72 -27.83 -16.34 -4.09
N ASP A 73 -28.49 -17.45 -3.74
CA ASP A 73 -29.08 -17.65 -2.41
C ASP A 73 -28.03 -17.32 -1.33
N PRO A 74 -28.35 -16.45 -0.34
CA PRO A 74 -27.45 -16.13 0.76
C PRO A 74 -26.82 -17.34 1.46
N ASN A 75 -27.50 -18.49 1.46
CA ASN A 75 -26.99 -19.75 2.04
C ASN A 75 -25.95 -20.45 1.15
N LEU A 76 -25.95 -20.21 -0.17
CA LEU A 76 -25.01 -20.78 -1.12
C LEU A 76 -23.84 -19.83 -1.46
N MET A 77 -23.97 -18.54 -1.12
CA MET A 77 -22.92 -17.54 -1.35
C MET A 77 -21.65 -17.83 -0.54
N LYS A 78 -20.59 -18.26 -1.21
CA LYS A 78 -19.28 -18.42 -0.59
C LYS A 78 -18.58 -17.07 -0.45
N LYS A 79 -18.30 -16.64 0.78
CA LYS A 79 -17.60 -15.37 1.06
C LYS A 79 -16.08 -15.57 0.95
N GLY A 80 -15.42 -14.62 0.28
CA GLY A 80 -13.97 -14.47 0.35
C GLY A 80 -13.54 -13.64 1.56
N TRP A 81 -12.26 -13.69 1.89
CA TRP A 81 -11.67 -12.91 2.97
C TRP A 81 -10.47 -12.11 2.47
N TRP A 82 -10.46 -10.84 2.81
CA TRP A 82 -9.33 -9.94 2.58
C TRP A 82 -8.67 -9.65 3.93
N TYR A 83 -7.36 -9.82 4.05
CA TYR A 83 -6.61 -9.45 5.25
C TYR A 83 -5.53 -8.44 4.91
N ALA A 84 -5.24 -7.55 5.85
CA ALA A 84 -4.15 -6.59 5.73
C ALA A 84 -3.41 -6.42 7.05
N HIS A 85 -2.09 -6.30 6.94
CA HIS A 85 -1.18 -5.93 8.02
C HIS A 85 -0.56 -4.57 7.69
N PHE A 86 -0.85 -3.58 8.54
CA PHE A 86 -0.29 -2.24 8.49
C PHE A 86 0.91 -2.14 9.42
N ASP A 87 2.02 -1.59 8.90
CA ASP A 87 3.16 -1.10 9.69
C ASP A 87 3.07 0.43 9.70
N GLY A 88 2.43 0.98 10.74
CA GLY A 88 2.03 2.38 10.78
C GLY A 88 0.88 2.66 9.79
N HIS A 89 1.11 3.57 8.84
CA HIS A 89 0.06 4.08 7.95
C HIS A 89 -0.22 3.19 6.75
N PHE A 90 0.72 2.33 6.37
CA PHE A 90 0.67 1.60 5.10
C PHE A 90 0.67 0.10 5.28
N ILE A 91 0.04 -0.58 4.34
CA ILE A 91 0.05 -2.04 4.26
C ILE A 91 1.45 -2.52 3.90
N VAL A 92 1.91 -3.54 4.63
CA VAL A 92 3.18 -4.25 4.34
C VAL A 92 2.98 -5.72 3.98
N ARG A 93 1.83 -6.31 4.36
CA ARG A 93 1.38 -7.62 3.89
C ARG A 93 -0.13 -7.59 3.65
N GLN A 94 -0.57 -8.17 2.54
CA GLN A 94 -1.98 -8.36 2.19
C GLN A 94 -2.20 -9.80 1.79
N MET A 95 -3.38 -10.35 2.11
CA MET A 95 -3.81 -11.64 1.60
C MET A 95 -5.26 -11.63 1.16
N GLU A 96 -5.56 -12.29 0.04
CA GLU A 96 -6.93 -12.51 -0.42
C GLU A 96 -7.20 -14.00 -0.53
N LEU A 97 -8.16 -14.46 0.25
CA LEU A 97 -8.58 -15.85 0.28
C LEU A 97 -9.92 -15.95 -0.44
N HIS A 98 -9.91 -16.67 -1.56
CA HIS A 98 -11.13 -17.06 -2.23
C HIS A 98 -11.43 -18.54 -1.92
N PRO A 99 -12.70 -18.92 -1.72
CA PRO A 99 -13.09 -20.30 -1.43
C PRO A 99 -12.62 -21.33 -2.47
N ASP A 100 -12.55 -20.92 -3.74
CA ASP A 100 -12.26 -21.80 -4.87
C ASP A 100 -11.01 -21.36 -5.67
N LYS A 101 -10.15 -20.51 -5.10
CA LYS A 101 -8.88 -20.10 -5.74
C LYS A 101 -7.73 -20.26 -4.77
N VAL A 102 -6.53 -20.35 -5.34
CA VAL A 102 -5.29 -20.28 -4.55
C VAL A 102 -5.23 -18.93 -3.81
N PRO A 103 -4.70 -18.92 -2.57
CA PRO A 103 -4.48 -17.68 -1.83
C PRO A 103 -3.63 -16.69 -2.62
N LEU A 104 -4.07 -15.44 -2.70
CA LEU A 104 -3.26 -14.34 -3.20
C LEU A 104 -2.50 -13.74 -2.03
N LEU A 105 -1.17 -13.89 -2.03
CA LEU A 105 -0.29 -13.32 -1.00
C LEU A 105 0.50 -12.16 -1.62
N LEU A 106 0.49 -11.02 -0.95
CA LEU A 106 1.16 -9.81 -1.43
C LEU A 106 2.01 -9.21 -0.31
N VAL A 107 3.21 -8.74 -0.66
CA VAL A 107 4.13 -8.08 0.27
C VAL A 107 4.60 -6.75 -0.32
N ALA A 108 4.75 -5.75 0.55
CA ALA A 108 5.26 -4.45 0.15
C ALA A 108 6.64 -4.54 -0.52
N GLY A 109 6.88 -3.67 -1.50
CA GLY A 109 8.05 -3.68 -2.37
C GLY A 109 7.86 -4.59 -3.58
N LYS A 110 7.64 -5.89 -3.36
CA LYS A 110 7.49 -6.86 -4.45
C LYS A 110 6.19 -6.65 -5.22
N ASP A 111 5.11 -6.44 -4.48
CA ASP A 111 3.73 -6.45 -5.00
C ASP A 111 3.05 -5.08 -4.83
N ASP A 112 3.84 -3.99 -4.81
CA ASP A 112 3.35 -2.62 -4.54
C ASP A 112 2.26 -2.19 -5.53
N MET A 113 2.29 -2.64 -6.79
CA MET A 113 1.24 -2.35 -7.77
C MET A 113 -0.09 -3.07 -7.50
N GLN A 114 -0.09 -4.10 -6.65
CA GLN A 114 -1.26 -4.94 -6.36
C GLN A 114 -1.80 -4.73 -4.94
N ILE A 115 -0.94 -4.29 -4.01
CA ILE A 115 -1.35 -3.92 -2.65
C ILE A 115 -2.22 -2.67 -2.67
N CYS A 116 -3.19 -2.59 -1.75
CA CYS A 116 -3.96 -1.37 -1.57
C CYS A 116 -3.07 -0.20 -1.13
N GLU A 117 -3.15 0.91 -1.86
CA GLU A 117 -2.32 2.12 -1.66
C GLU A 117 -2.86 3.10 -0.62
N LEU A 118 -4.12 2.89 -0.18
CA LEU A 118 -4.75 3.78 0.79
C LEU A 118 -4.08 3.66 2.16
N SER A 119 -3.94 4.81 2.82
CA SER A 119 -3.48 4.83 4.21
C SER A 119 -4.51 4.19 5.15
N LEU A 120 -4.08 3.77 6.32
CA LEU A 120 -4.95 3.21 7.35
C LEU A 120 -6.15 4.13 7.67
N GLU A 121 -5.92 5.44 7.72
CA GLU A 121 -6.97 6.43 7.98
C GLU A 121 -7.99 6.50 6.85
N ASP A 122 -7.49 6.52 5.61
CA ASP A 122 -8.30 6.62 4.38
C ASP A 122 -9.14 5.35 4.12
N THR A 123 -8.62 4.18 4.49
CA THR A 123 -9.40 2.93 4.35
C THR A 123 -10.63 2.88 5.25
N GLY A 124 -10.67 3.66 6.33
CA GLY A 124 -11.74 3.64 7.32
C GLY A 124 -11.88 2.32 8.09
N LEU A 125 -10.93 1.39 7.98
CA LEU A 125 -10.97 0.08 8.63
C LEU A 125 -11.07 0.18 10.15
N THR A 126 -10.44 1.21 10.72
CA THR A 126 -10.43 1.51 12.16
C THR A 126 -11.82 1.83 12.72
N ARG A 127 -12.74 2.30 11.86
CA ARG A 127 -14.13 2.64 12.22
C ARG A 127 -15.08 1.47 12.03
N LYS A 128 -14.65 0.39 11.37
CA LYS A 128 -15.50 -0.78 11.07
C LYS A 128 -15.41 -1.82 12.19
N LYS A 129 -16.50 -1.96 12.95
CA LYS A 129 -16.57 -2.94 14.05
C LYS A 129 -16.29 -4.36 13.55
N GLY A 130 -15.39 -5.06 14.25
CA GLY A 130 -15.00 -6.44 13.94
C GLY A 130 -14.04 -6.59 12.76
N ALA A 131 -13.55 -5.49 12.17
CA ALA A 131 -12.54 -5.53 11.12
C ALA A 131 -11.14 -5.81 11.71
N GLU A 132 -10.78 -5.17 12.82
CA GLU A 132 -9.48 -5.37 13.46
C GLU A 132 -9.40 -6.75 14.10
N VAL A 133 -8.27 -7.44 13.88
CA VAL A 133 -7.98 -8.80 14.37
C VAL A 133 -6.67 -8.81 15.14
N LEU A 134 -6.47 -9.86 15.94
CA LEU A 134 -5.24 -10.01 16.69
C LEU A 134 -4.07 -10.37 15.75
N PRO A 135 -2.83 -9.95 16.08
CA PRO A 135 -1.65 -10.34 15.33
C PRO A 135 -1.55 -11.87 15.15
N ARG A 136 -1.87 -12.64 16.19
CA ARG A 136 -1.85 -14.10 16.17
C ARG A 136 -2.83 -14.69 15.15
N GLU A 137 -4.03 -14.13 15.03
CA GLU A 137 -5.03 -14.60 14.07
C GLU A 137 -4.54 -14.36 12.64
N PHE A 138 -3.97 -13.19 12.37
CA PHE A 138 -3.36 -12.91 11.07
C PHE A 138 -2.20 -13.86 10.76
N GLU A 139 -1.26 -14.04 11.69
CA GLU A 139 -0.08 -14.90 11.47
C GLU A 139 -0.47 -16.37 11.26
N GLN A 140 -1.49 -16.86 11.96
CA GLN A 140 -2.00 -18.23 11.75
C GLN A 140 -2.45 -18.43 10.30
N VAL A 141 -3.27 -17.50 9.78
CA VAL A 141 -3.77 -17.59 8.41
C VAL A 141 -2.65 -17.34 7.41
N TRP A 142 -1.76 -16.39 7.66
CA TRP A 142 -0.60 -16.10 6.82
C TRP A 142 0.30 -17.32 6.65
N ASN A 143 0.66 -17.98 7.76
CA ASN A 143 1.53 -19.15 7.74
C ASN A 143 0.84 -20.38 7.14
N ALA A 144 -0.46 -20.59 7.42
CA ALA A 144 -1.23 -21.68 6.81
C ALA A 144 -1.27 -21.60 5.26
N ASN A 145 -1.18 -20.38 4.71
CA ASN A 145 -1.20 -20.14 3.28
C ASN A 145 0.20 -19.92 2.67
N ARG A 146 1.27 -20.37 3.34
CA ARG A 146 2.67 -20.25 2.90
C ARG A 146 3.20 -18.82 2.78
N GLY A 147 2.62 -17.90 3.54
CA GLY A 147 3.00 -16.49 3.53
C GLY A 147 4.41 -16.26 4.10
N ARG A 148 4.85 -17.07 5.07
CA ARG A 148 6.21 -16.98 5.62
C ARG A 148 7.26 -17.24 4.54
N GLU A 149 7.07 -18.30 3.76
CA GLU A 149 7.95 -18.69 2.66
C GLU A 149 7.92 -17.65 1.54
N TYR A 150 6.74 -17.11 1.22
CA TYR A 150 6.58 -16.05 0.24
C TYR A 150 7.37 -14.79 0.61
N LEU A 151 7.23 -14.33 1.87
CA LEU A 151 7.98 -13.18 2.38
C LEU A 151 9.49 -13.48 2.43
N LEU A 152 9.88 -14.69 2.85
CA LEU A 152 11.28 -15.09 2.88
C LEU A 152 11.93 -15.06 1.49
N ALA A 153 11.23 -15.56 0.49
CA ALA A 153 11.68 -15.50 -0.90
C ALA A 153 11.86 -14.05 -1.37
N ALA A 154 10.89 -13.18 -1.09
CA ALA A 154 10.96 -11.76 -1.45
C ALA A 154 12.10 -11.00 -0.72
N ILE A 155 12.42 -11.37 0.53
CA ILE A 155 13.59 -10.85 1.25
C ILE A 155 14.88 -11.32 0.59
N ASN A 156 14.99 -12.61 0.28
CA ASN A 156 16.20 -13.18 -0.33
C ASN A 156 16.47 -12.59 -1.72
N THR A 157 15.42 -12.29 -2.51
CA THR A 157 15.53 -11.61 -3.80
C THR A 157 15.65 -10.09 -3.69
N LYS A 158 15.67 -9.53 -2.48
CA LYS A 158 15.73 -8.08 -2.19
C LYS A 158 14.57 -7.28 -2.81
N GLN A 159 13.42 -7.93 -3.01
CA GLN A 159 12.22 -7.29 -3.54
C GLN A 159 11.30 -6.81 -2.41
N ALA A 160 11.36 -7.41 -1.23
CA ALA A 160 10.56 -6.98 -0.08
C ALA A 160 11.07 -5.62 0.47
N ARG A 161 10.14 -4.67 0.66
CA ARG A 161 10.42 -3.41 1.35
C ARG A 161 10.70 -3.67 2.84
N PRO A 162 11.73 -3.05 3.44
CA PRO A 162 11.95 -3.16 4.88
C PRO A 162 10.73 -2.72 5.69
N SER A 163 10.28 -3.59 6.59
CA SER A 163 9.13 -3.40 7.47
C SER A 163 9.31 -4.20 8.76
N TYR A 164 8.38 -4.05 9.70
CA TYR A 164 8.31 -4.91 10.89
C TYR A 164 8.27 -6.39 10.52
N ALA A 165 7.49 -6.78 9.50
CA ALA A 165 7.36 -8.18 9.10
C ALA A 165 8.67 -8.77 8.57
N THR A 166 9.42 -8.01 7.76
CA THR A 166 10.74 -8.48 7.27
C THR A 166 11.74 -8.60 8.41
N ALA A 167 11.77 -7.62 9.32
CA ALA A 167 12.67 -7.62 10.47
C ALA A 167 12.34 -8.77 11.44
N ALA A 168 11.07 -8.99 11.76
CA ALA A 168 10.63 -10.08 12.62
C ALA A 168 10.98 -11.46 12.04
N LEU A 169 10.84 -11.63 10.73
CA LEU A 169 11.20 -12.87 10.05
C LEU A 169 12.72 -13.11 10.05
N GLN A 170 13.51 -12.06 9.88
CA GLN A 170 14.97 -12.13 9.93
C GLN A 170 15.50 -12.40 11.34
N ALA A 171 14.87 -11.86 12.38
CA ALA A 171 15.24 -12.09 13.78
C ALA A 171 14.87 -13.49 14.28
N ALA A 172 13.93 -14.17 13.61
CA ALA A 172 13.51 -15.54 13.93
C ALA A 172 14.31 -16.62 13.18
N ARG A 173 15.47 -16.26 12.62
CA ARG A 173 16.46 -17.18 12.01
C ARG A 173 17.57 -17.45 13.01
#